data_AF-A0A2M7YLH4-F1
#
_entry.id   AF-A0A2M7YLH4-F1
#
_cell.length_a   1.000
_cell.length_b   1.000
_cell.length_c   1.000
_cell.angle_alpha   90.00
_cell.angle_beta   90.00
_cell.angle_gamma   90.00
#
_symmetry.space_group_name_H-M   'P 1'
#
loop_
_entity.id
_entity.type
_entity.pdbx_description
1 polymer ?
#
loop_
_entity_poly.entity_id
_entity_poly.type
_entity_poly.pdbx_seq_one_letter_code
_entity_poly.pdbx_strand_id
1 'polypeptide(L)'
;MKVEILLVGEGGQGVQTLGDILAKAAYNDGYWPYSKCGYTPAARGGEVIASVIIADETQIYPLVEKADYIFILSRNESLEFVKNKITEKTRIVSVDAAFPKTIKIKHPIIVKNEDKEIPLN
;
A
#
# COMPACT_ATOMS: atom_id res chain seq x y z
N MET A 1 -8.87 -3.67 17.09
CA MET A 1 -8.65 -3.88 15.65
C MET A 1 -7.32 -3.26 15.27
N LYS A 2 -6.55 -3.93 14.40
CA LYS A 2 -5.33 -3.41 13.79
C LYS A 2 -5.34 -3.83 12.32
N VAL A 3 -5.08 -2.89 11.43
CA VAL A 3 -4.95 -3.14 9.99
C VAL A 3 -3.62 -2.56 9.53
N GLU A 4 -2.81 -3.38 8.87
CA GLU A 4 -1.47 -3.03 8.39
C GLU A 4 -1.45 -3.00 6.86
N ILE A 5 -1.08 -1.85 6.30
CA ILE A 5 -1.15 -1.58 4.86
C ILE A 5 0.23 -1.15 4.37
N LEU A 6 0.67 -1.74 3.26
CA LEU A 6 1.84 -1.29 2.50
C LEU A 6 1.39 -0.74 1.16
N LEU A 7 1.95 0.41 0.79
CA LEU A 7 1.76 1.06 -0.48
C LEU A 7 3.12 1.12 -1.17
N VAL A 8 3.20 0.64 -2.40
CA VAL A 8 4.46 0.56 -3.13
C VAL A 8 4.29 1.09 -4.54
N GLY A 9 5.22 1.92 -4.97
CA GLY A 9 5.27 2.46 -6.32
C GLY A 9 6.51 3.31 -6.53
N GLU A 10 6.45 4.18 -7.52
CA GLU A 10 7.52 5.11 -7.86
C GLU A 10 7.14 6.55 -7.47
N GLY A 11 8.16 7.39 -7.29
CA GLY A 11 7.98 8.81 -7.05
C GLY A 11 7.05 9.46 -8.10
N GLY A 12 6.05 10.20 -7.64
CA GLY A 12 5.05 10.85 -8.50
C GLY A 12 3.77 10.04 -8.74
N GLN A 13 3.69 8.77 -8.32
CA GLN A 13 2.47 7.95 -8.46
C GLN A 13 1.45 8.17 -7.33
N GLY A 14 1.74 9.04 -6.37
CA GLY A 14 0.83 9.35 -5.25
C GLY A 14 0.88 8.36 -4.08
N VAL A 15 1.93 7.55 -3.95
CA VAL A 15 2.09 6.59 -2.82
C VAL A 15 1.97 7.28 -1.45
N GLN A 16 2.69 8.38 -1.25
CA GLN A 16 2.61 9.17 -0.01
C GLN A 16 1.21 9.76 0.18
N THR A 17 0.66 10.37 -0.86
CA THR A 17 -0.67 10.99 -0.84
C THR A 17 -1.74 10.00 -0.42
N LEU A 18 -1.72 8.78 -0.97
CA LEU A 18 -2.65 7.72 -0.60
C LEU A 18 -2.51 7.34 0.88
N GLY A 19 -1.27 7.23 1.37
CA GLY A 19 -1.01 6.95 2.79
C GLY A 19 -1.58 8.01 3.72
N ASP A 20 -1.38 9.29 3.37
CA ASP A 20 -1.87 10.42 4.15
C ASP A 20 -3.41 10.52 4.12
N ILE A 21 -4.03 10.26 2.97
CA ILE A 21 -5.49 10.21 2.84
C ILE A 21 -6.08 9.11 3.72
N LEU A 22 -5.52 7.90 3.66
CA LEU A 22 -5.99 6.76 4.46
C LEU A 22 -5.88 7.04 5.96
N ALA A 23 -4.74 7.58 6.40
CA ALA A 23 -4.55 7.96 7.79
C ALA A 23 -5.55 9.04 8.21
N LYS A 24 -5.74 10.08 7.40
CA LYS A 24 -6.67 11.16 7.75
C LYS A 24 -8.13 10.69 7.80
N ALA A 25 -8.54 9.83 6.88
CA ALA A 25 -9.86 9.21 6.90
C ALA A 25 -10.05 8.39 8.18
N ALA A 26 -9.09 7.52 8.52
CA ALA A 26 -9.15 6.71 9.73
C ALA A 26 -9.21 7.55 11.02
N TYR A 27 -8.44 8.64 11.08
CA TYR A 27 -8.49 9.57 12.22
C TYR A 27 -9.87 10.20 12.38
N ASN A 28 -10.49 10.64 11.27
CA ASN A 28 -11.83 11.23 11.29
C ASN A 28 -12.90 10.23 11.74
N ASP A 29 -12.70 8.93 11.48
CA ASP A 29 -13.58 7.85 11.92
C ASP A 29 -13.31 7.39 13.37
N GLY A 30 -12.41 8.06 14.10
CA GLY A 30 -12.13 7.79 15.51
C GLY A 30 -11.06 6.73 15.78
N TYR A 31 -10.30 6.33 14.76
CA TYR A 31 -9.17 5.42 14.91
C TYR A 31 -7.85 6.17 15.18
N TRP A 32 -6.81 5.40 15.51
CA TRP A 32 -5.45 5.87 15.75
C TRP A 32 -4.51 5.43 14.63
N PRO A 33 -4.42 6.21 13.55
CA PRO A 33 -3.59 5.89 12.42
C PRO A 33 -2.12 6.27 12.65
N TYR A 34 -1.24 5.51 12.01
CA TYR A 34 0.14 5.88 11.78
C TYR A 34 0.42 5.80 10.28
N SER A 35 1.06 6.81 9.72
CA SER A 35 1.51 6.82 8.32
C SER A 35 2.97 7.23 8.26
N LYS A 36 3.76 6.50 7.49
CA LYS A 36 5.14 6.85 7.19
C LYS A 36 5.47 6.50 5.75
N CYS A 37 6.11 7.43 5.07
CA CYS A 37 6.64 7.22 3.72
C CYS A 37 8.17 7.15 3.78
N GLY A 38 8.75 6.15 3.11
CA GLY A 38 10.18 6.01 2.85
C GLY A 38 10.47 6.19 1.35
N TYR A 39 11.63 6.74 1.05
CA TYR A 39 12.12 6.93 -0.31
C TYR A 39 13.52 6.33 -0.44
N THR A 40 13.81 5.77 -1.61
CA THR A 40 15.16 5.35 -1.96
C THR A 40 15.98 6.56 -2.43
N PRO A 41 17.32 6.59 -2.26
CA PRO A 41 18.17 7.73 -2.65
C PRO A 41 18.28 8.00 -4.17
N ALA A 42 17.46 7.38 -5.01
CA ALA A 42 17.59 7.49 -6.46
C ALA A 42 17.18 8.89 -6.95
N ALA A 43 18.06 9.53 -7.73
CA ALA A 43 17.94 10.94 -8.15
C ALA A 43 16.79 11.23 -9.14
N ARG A 44 16.15 10.21 -9.72
CA ARG A 44 15.04 10.35 -10.68
C ARG A 44 14.06 9.19 -10.52
N GLY A 45 12.95 9.41 -9.81
CA GLY A 45 11.84 8.44 -9.78
C GLY A 45 12.19 7.12 -9.08
N GLY A 46 12.81 7.21 -7.90
CA GLY A 46 13.07 6.02 -7.07
C GLY A 46 11.80 5.37 -6.54
N GLU A 47 11.97 4.15 -6.04
CA GLU A 47 10.91 3.44 -5.34
C GLU A 47 10.53 4.17 -4.06
N VAL A 48 9.23 4.26 -3.86
CA VAL A 48 8.58 4.88 -2.72
C VAL A 48 7.71 3.82 -2.05
N ILE A 49 7.92 3.65 -0.75
CA ILE A 49 7.14 2.73 0.07
C ILE A 49 6.49 3.54 1.18
N ALA A 50 5.17 3.47 1.29
CA ALA A 50 4.47 4.00 2.45
C ALA A 50 3.85 2.86 3.26
N SER A 51 3.91 3.00 4.58
CA SER A 51 3.30 2.11 5.56
C SER A 51 2.20 2.86 6.28
N VAL A 52 1.00 2.29 6.30
CA VAL A 52 -0.14 2.80 7.06
C VAL A 52 -0.59 1.73 8.04
N ILE A 53 -0.75 2.10 9.31
CA ILE A 53 -1.32 1.24 10.34
C ILE A 53 -2.55 1.96 10.88
N ILE A 54 -3.68 1.28 10.92
CA ILE A 54 -4.93 1.80 11.50
C ILE A 54 -5.29 0.90 12.67
N ALA A 55 -5.49 1.47 13.85
CA ALA A 55 -5.80 0.72 15.06
C ALA A 55 -6.84 1.43 15.94
N ASP A 56 -7.50 0.68 16.82
CA ASP A 56 -8.44 1.25 17.80
C ASP A 56 -7.74 2.03 18.91
N GLU A 57 -6.41 1.88 19.04
CA GLU A 57 -5.58 2.50 20.06
C GLU A 57 -4.19 2.84 19.51
N THR A 58 -3.53 3.80 20.17
CA THR A 58 -2.17 4.23 19.82
C THR A 58 -1.18 3.07 19.82
N GLN A 59 -0.38 2.98 18.77
CA GLN A 59 0.63 1.93 18.62
C GLN A 59 2.00 2.39 19.16
N ILE A 60 2.57 1.61 20.08
CA ILE A 60 3.92 1.87 20.64
C ILE A 60 5.01 1.50 19.62
N TYR A 61 4.76 0.51 18.77
CA TYR A 61 5.68 0.06 17.72
C TYR A 61 5.00 0.09 16.35
N PRO A 62 5.04 1.23 15.65
CA PRO A 62 4.25 1.44 14.45
C PRO A 62 5.01 1.02 13.18
N LEU A 63 5.50 -0.23 13.14
CA LEU A 63 6.07 -0.82 11.94
C LEU A 63 5.18 -1.93 11.41
N VAL A 64 5.10 -2.05 10.08
CA VAL A 64 4.38 -3.14 9.44
C VAL A 64 5.18 -4.42 9.58
N GLU A 65 4.61 -5.41 10.27
CA GLU A 65 5.22 -6.73 10.47
C GLU A 65 4.67 -7.74 9.47
N LYS A 66 3.35 -7.75 9.31
CA LYS A 66 2.60 -8.61 8.38
C LYS A 66 1.52 -7.75 7.75
N ALA A 67 1.58 -7.57 6.44
CA ALA A 67 0.63 -6.71 5.75
C ALA A 67 -0.70 -7.43 5.56
N ASP A 68 -1.80 -6.79 5.94
CA ASP A 68 -3.15 -7.22 5.58
C ASP A 68 -3.43 -6.83 4.12
N TYR A 69 -2.98 -5.65 3.72
CA TYR A 69 -3.13 -5.12 2.37
C TYR A 69 -1.80 -4.64 1.80
N ILE A 70 -1.56 -4.93 0.53
CA ILE A 70 -0.44 -4.36 -0.22
C ILE A 70 -0.98 -3.76 -1.52
N PHE A 71 -0.71 -2.47 -1.74
CA PHE A 71 -1.04 -1.78 -2.97
C PHE A 71 0.22 -1.64 -3.82
N ILE A 72 0.15 -2.06 -5.08
CA ILE A 72 1.28 -2.07 -6.01
C ILE A 72 0.92 -1.23 -7.22
N LEU A 73 1.54 -0.05 -7.31
CA LEU A 73 1.28 0.98 -8.33
C LEU A 73 2.30 0.96 -9.48
N SER A 74 3.50 0.37 -9.29
CA SER A 74 4.51 0.18 -10.34
C SER A 74 4.99 -1.26 -10.44
N ARG A 75 5.52 -1.62 -11.62
CA ARG A 75 5.92 -2.97 -12.05
C ARG A 75 7.31 -3.40 -11.58
N ASN A 76 8.07 -2.50 -10.95
CA ASN A 76 9.49 -2.72 -10.60
C ASN A 76 9.71 -3.45 -9.25
N GLU A 77 10.99 -3.57 -8.83
CA GLU A 77 11.59 -4.37 -7.74
C GLU A 77 10.96 -4.25 -6.34
N SER A 78 10.03 -3.31 -6.20
CA SER A 78 9.07 -3.01 -5.15
C SER A 78 8.53 -4.21 -4.38
N LEU A 79 8.37 -5.37 -5.03
CA LEU A 79 7.95 -6.59 -4.35
C LEU A 79 9.01 -7.21 -3.44
N GLU A 80 10.30 -7.13 -3.77
CA GLU A 80 11.37 -7.69 -2.94
C GLU A 80 11.31 -7.13 -1.52
N PHE A 81 11.04 -5.84 -1.38
CA PHE A 81 10.93 -5.15 -0.10
C PHE A 81 9.76 -5.63 0.77
N VAL A 82 8.68 -6.08 0.14
CA VAL A 82 7.44 -6.46 0.85
C VAL A 82 7.22 -7.97 0.92
N LYS A 83 8.01 -8.79 0.22
CA LYS A 83 7.90 -10.26 0.22
C LYS A 83 7.84 -10.85 1.63
N ASN A 84 8.74 -10.41 2.52
CA ASN A 84 8.81 -10.91 3.90
C ASN A 84 7.65 -10.45 4.79
N LYS A 85 6.77 -9.58 4.28
CA LYS A 85 5.57 -9.06 4.94
C LYS A 85 4.29 -9.73 4.44
N ILE A 86 4.38 -10.55 3.39
CA ILE A 86 3.23 -11.27 2.81
C ILE A 86 2.91 -12.51 3.64
N THR A 87 1.63 -12.70 3.92
CA THR A 87 1.07 -13.88 4.56
C THR A 87 -0.03 -14.48 3.67
N GLU A 88 -0.56 -15.65 4.04
CA GLU A 88 -1.67 -16.25 3.31
C GLU A 88 -2.96 -15.40 3.30
N LYS A 89 -3.11 -14.50 4.29
CA LYS A 89 -4.28 -13.62 4.44
C LYS A 89 -4.11 -12.29 3.72
N THR A 90 -2.89 -11.97 3.27
CA THR A 90 -2.57 -10.70 2.64
C THR A 90 -3.31 -10.56 1.32
N ARG A 91 -3.99 -9.43 1.15
CA ARG A 91 -4.69 -9.07 -0.08
C ARG A 91 -3.84 -8.09 -0.86
N ILE A 92 -3.53 -8.42 -2.11
CA ILE A 92 -2.69 -7.58 -2.96
C ILE A 92 -3.60 -6.88 -3.97
N VAL A 93 -3.61 -5.55 -3.91
CA VAL A 93 -4.29 -4.68 -4.86
C VAL A 93 -3.25 -4.13 -5.82
N SER A 94 -3.44 -4.33 -7.11
CA SER A 94 -2.49 -3.80 -8.09
C SER A 94 -3.22 -3.32 -9.33
N VAL A 95 -2.70 -2.26 -9.96
CA VAL A 95 -3.08 -1.92 -11.33
C VAL A 95 -2.59 -3.05 -12.25
N ASP A 96 -3.39 -3.45 -13.23
CA ASP A 96 -3.10 -4.60 -14.11
C ASP A 96 -1.69 -4.52 -14.75
N ALA A 97 -1.29 -3.31 -15.14
CA ALA A 97 0.04 -3.05 -15.67
C ALA A 97 1.18 -3.34 -14.66
N ALA A 98 0.92 -3.30 -13.35
CA ALA A 98 1.89 -3.49 -12.28
C ALA A 98 1.82 -4.88 -11.60
N PHE A 99 0.87 -5.75 -11.98
CA PHE A 99 0.65 -7.00 -11.24
C PHE A 99 1.86 -7.96 -11.34
N PRO A 100 2.35 -8.49 -10.20
CA PRO A 100 3.49 -9.41 -10.19
C PRO A 100 3.12 -10.78 -10.74
N LYS A 101 3.64 -11.11 -11.92
CA LYS A 101 3.46 -12.44 -12.55
C LYS A 101 4.24 -13.56 -11.83
N THR A 102 5.17 -13.22 -10.96
CA THR A 102 6.13 -14.13 -10.33
C THR A 102 5.68 -14.67 -8.97
N ILE A 103 4.61 -14.12 -8.37
CA ILE A 103 4.13 -14.56 -7.05
C ILE A 103 2.78 -15.26 -7.17
N LYS A 104 2.67 -16.45 -6.56
CA LYS A 104 1.38 -17.13 -6.38
C LYS A 104 0.65 -16.48 -5.20
N ILE A 105 -0.34 -15.65 -5.50
CA ILE A 105 -1.15 -14.93 -4.50
C ILE A 105 -2.50 -15.63 -4.40
N LYS A 106 -2.97 -15.96 -3.19
CA LYS A 106 -4.28 -16.61 -2.99
C LYS A 106 -5.46 -15.64 -3.23
N HIS A 107 -5.28 -14.36 -2.93
CA HIS A 107 -6.34 -13.34 -3.00
C HIS A 107 -5.90 -12.04 -3.72
N PRO A 108 -5.59 -12.07 -5.03
CA PRO A 108 -5.27 -10.86 -5.78
C PRO A 108 -6.53 -10.07 -6.13
N ILE A 109 -6.45 -8.75 -6.00
CA ILE A 109 -7.42 -7.79 -6.53
C ILE A 109 -6.71 -7.02 -7.63
N ILE A 110 -7.06 -7.30 -8.87
CA ILE A 110 -6.46 -6.64 -10.04
C ILE A 110 -7.42 -5.56 -10.50
N VAL A 111 -6.99 -4.31 -10.42
CA VAL A 111 -7.72 -3.16 -10.96
C VAL A 111 -7.32 -2.99 -12.41
N LYS A 112 -8.24 -3.24 -13.34
CA LYS A 112 -7.99 -3.02 -14.77
C LYS A 112 -8.19 -1.55 -15.10
N ASN A 113 -7.30 -0.98 -15.90
CA ASN A 113 -7.45 0.39 -16.42
C ASN A 113 -8.68 0.55 -17.36
N GLU A 114 -9.38 -0.53 -17.69
CA GLU A 114 -10.55 -0.54 -18.57
C GLU A 114 -11.89 -0.24 -17.87
N ASP A 115 -11.90 -0.11 -16.54
CA ASP A 115 -13.08 0.37 -15.82
C ASP A 115 -13.20 1.89 -16.04
N LYS A 116 -13.84 2.20 -17.18
CA LYS A 116 -14.32 3.51 -17.62
C LYS A 116 -14.74 4.35 -16.41
N GLU A 117 -14.27 5.60 -16.41
CA GLU A 117 -14.80 6.76 -15.68
C GLU A 117 -15.87 6.37 -14.65
N ILE A 118 -15.48 6.30 -13.37
CA ILE A 118 -16.47 6.34 -12.29
C ILE A 118 -17.18 7.68 -12.47
N PRO A 119 -18.46 7.73 -12.92
CA PRO A 119 -19.13 9.01 -13.06
C PRO A 119 -19.28 9.57 -11.65
N LEU A 120 -18.66 10.72 -11.42
CA LEU A 120 -18.96 11.56 -10.27
C LEU A 120 -20.40 12.04 -10.45
N ASN A 121 -21.34 11.34 -9.84
CA ASN A 121 -22.69 11.83 -9.57
C ASN A 121 -22.71 12.54 -8.22
#